data_AF-A0A7I7XYT8-F1
#
_entry.id   AF-A0A7I7XYT8-F1
#
_cell.length_a   1.000
_cell.length_b   1.000
_cell.length_c   1.000
_cell.angle_alpha   90.00
_cell.angle_beta   90.00
_cell.angle_gamma   90.00
#
_symmetry.space_group_name_H-M   'P 1'
#
loop_
_entity.id
_entity.type
_entity.pdbx_description
1 polymer ?
#
loop_
_entity_poly.entity_id
_entity_poly.type
_entity_poly.pdbx_seq_one_letter_code
_entity_poly.pdbx_strand_id
1 'polypeptide(L)'
;MGEVYLVQHPRLPRQEALKVLRSDLSNDASFRERFIREADLAAGLRHPHVVGIHDRGEHDGHLWIAMDYIDGTDLANLLAHRYPTGMPLSHVLPIVTAVASALDYAHKKGLLHRDVKPANIIAANLDTDDPDVYLADFGIARPLEDTNGITTTNMTVGTVAYAAPEQLMGEPMDGRADQ
;
A
#
# COMPACT_ATOMS: atom_id res chain seq x y z
N MET A 1 10.94 -1.69 6.80
CA MET A 1 10.26 -1.84 5.49
C MET A 1 11.15 -2.64 4.55
N GLY A 2 10.55 -3.50 3.74
CA GLY A 2 11.25 -4.32 2.76
C GLY A 2 11.67 -3.57 1.50
N GLU A 3 12.18 -4.31 0.52
CA GLU A 3 12.54 -3.80 -0.82
C GLU A 3 11.54 -4.32 -1.85
N VAL A 4 11.33 -3.56 -2.93
CA VAL A 4 10.42 -3.91 -4.03
C VAL A 4 11.23 -4.06 -5.32
N TYR A 5 11.02 -5.18 -6.01
CA TYR A 5 11.73 -5.56 -7.23
C TYR A 5 10.74 -5.75 -8.38
N LEU A 6 11.11 -5.29 -9.57
CA LEU A 6 10.48 -5.74 -10.81
C LEU A 6 11.01 -7.12 -11.16
N VAL A 7 10.12 -8.11 -11.27
CA VAL A 7 10.48 -9.50 -11.55
C VAL A 7 9.72 -10.06 -12.73
N GLN A 8 10.30 -11.06 -13.40
CA GLN A 8 9.61 -11.86 -14.41
C GLN A 8 8.88 -13.02 -13.71
N HIS A 9 7.60 -13.22 -13.98
CA HIS A 9 6.89 -14.37 -13.45
C HIS A 9 7.50 -15.68 -14.02
N PRO A 10 7.80 -16.70 -13.20
CA PRO A 10 8.60 -17.85 -13.62
C PRO A 10 7.94 -18.75 -14.67
N ARG A 11 6.62 -18.66 -14.83
CA ARG A 11 5.82 -19.54 -15.71
C ARG A 11 4.91 -18.82 -16.69
N LEU A 12 4.75 -17.50 -16.55
CA LEU A 12 3.79 -16.71 -17.33
C LEU A 12 4.55 -15.56 -17.99
N PRO A 13 4.18 -15.15 -19.21
CA PRO A 13 4.86 -14.08 -19.92
C PRO A 13 4.39 -12.70 -19.41
N ARG A 14 4.56 -12.45 -18.10
CA ARG A 14 4.23 -11.17 -17.46
C ARG A 14 5.28 -10.78 -16.42
N GLN A 15 5.34 -9.50 -16.13
CA GLN A 15 6.12 -8.93 -15.04
C GLN A 15 5.25 -8.74 -13.80
N GLU A 16 5.87 -8.78 -12.63
CA GLU A 16 5.24 -8.57 -11.33
C GLU A 16 6.13 -7.70 -10.45
N ALA A 17 5.53 -7.01 -9.49
CA ALA A 17 6.27 -6.37 -8.42
C ALA A 17 6.39 -7.36 -7.25
N LEU A 18 7.62 -7.63 -6.81
CA LEU A 18 7.92 -8.52 -5.69
C LEU A 18 8.44 -7.69 -4.52
N LYS A 19 7.69 -7.65 -3.42
CA LYS A 19 8.12 -7.01 -2.19
C LYS A 19 8.68 -8.06 -1.24
N VAL A 20 9.95 -7.92 -0.88
CA VAL A 20 10.66 -8.80 0.05
C VAL A 20 10.87 -8.07 1.37
N LEU A 21 10.34 -8.62 2.47
CA LEU A 21 10.43 -8.02 3.79
C LEU A 21 11.79 -8.31 4.43
N ARG A 22 12.28 -7.36 5.22
CA ARG A 22 13.51 -7.52 6.00
C ARG A 22 13.40 -8.70 6.97
N SER A 23 14.54 -9.30 7.28
CA SER A 23 14.65 -10.46 8.18
C SER A 23 14.17 -10.19 9.60
N ASP A 24 14.37 -8.98 10.13
CA ASP A 24 13.93 -8.59 11.47
C ASP A 24 12.40 -8.65 11.62
N LEU A 25 11.66 -8.16 10.63
CA LEU A 25 10.20 -8.27 10.59
C LEU A 25 9.75 -9.72 10.34
N SER A 26 10.45 -10.44 9.46
CA SER A 26 10.06 -11.79 9.06
C SER A 26 10.23 -12.83 10.18
N ASN A 27 11.13 -12.57 11.13
CA ASN A 27 11.38 -13.42 12.29
C ASN A 27 10.45 -13.16 13.49
N ASP A 28 9.65 -12.08 13.46
CA ASP A 28 8.62 -11.83 14.48
C ASP A 28 7.37 -12.67 14.19
N ALA A 29 7.10 -13.65 15.05
CA ALA A 29 5.96 -14.55 14.90
C ALA A 29 4.61 -13.82 14.89
N SER A 30 4.45 -12.78 15.70
CA SER A 30 3.21 -12.00 15.78
C SER A 30 2.98 -11.18 14.50
N PHE A 31 4.05 -10.59 13.96
CA PHE A 31 4.02 -9.90 12.69
C PHE A 31 3.70 -10.85 11.55
N ARG A 32 4.34 -12.03 11.53
CA ARG A 32 4.15 -13.05 10.50
C ARG A 32 2.71 -13.54 10.42
N GLU A 33 2.08 -13.87 11.55
CA GLU A 33 0.67 -14.29 11.57
C GLU A 33 -0.26 -13.20 11.01
N ARG A 34 -0.01 -11.94 11.39
CA ARG A 34 -0.77 -10.79 10.86
C ARG A 34 -0.53 -10.59 9.37
N PHE A 35 0.71 -10.66 8.92
CA PHE A 35 1.08 -10.55 7.51
C PHE A 35 0.33 -11.57 6.66
N ILE A 36 0.35 -12.85 7.06
CA ILE A 36 -0.37 -13.94 6.38
C ILE A 36 -1.87 -13.61 6.31
N ARG A 37 -2.49 -13.24 7.43
CA ARG A 37 -3.92 -12.93 7.51
C ARG A 37 -4.32 -11.74 6.64
N GLU A 38 -3.57 -10.64 6.72
CA GLU A 38 -3.88 -9.42 5.95
C GLU A 38 -3.60 -9.61 4.46
N ALA A 39 -2.55 -10.35 4.10
CA ALA A 39 -2.27 -10.72 2.72
C ALA A 39 -3.37 -11.60 2.13
N ASP A 40 -3.95 -12.54 2.90
CA ASP A 40 -5.06 -13.38 2.44
C ASP A 40 -6.33 -12.56 2.18
N LEU A 41 -6.64 -11.60 3.06
CA LEU A 41 -7.76 -10.67 2.85
C LEU A 41 -7.53 -9.81 1.61
N ALA A 42 -6.33 -9.25 1.47
CA ALA A 42 -5.98 -8.38 0.36
C ALA A 42 -5.90 -9.14 -0.98
N ALA A 43 -5.45 -10.40 -0.99
CA ALA A 43 -5.47 -11.28 -2.15
C ALA A 43 -6.89 -11.60 -2.64
N GLY A 44 -7.90 -11.43 -1.79
CA GLY A 44 -9.32 -11.51 -2.15
C GLY A 44 -9.90 -10.24 -2.78
N LEU A 45 -9.18 -9.11 -2.75
CA LEU A 45 -9.67 -7.85 -3.31
C LEU A 45 -9.63 -7.87 -4.84
N ARG A 46 -10.74 -7.46 -5.46
CA ARG A 46 -10.88 -7.31 -6.91
C ARG A 46 -11.59 -5.99 -7.18
N HIS A 47 -10.80 -4.95 -7.44
CA HIS A 47 -11.28 -3.60 -7.69
C HIS A 47 -10.35 -2.91 -8.70
N PRO A 48 -10.88 -2.12 -9.68
CA PRO A 48 -10.07 -1.52 -10.73
C PRO A 48 -8.96 -0.59 -10.24
N HIS A 49 -9.13 -0.01 -9.05
CA HIS A 49 -8.17 0.93 -8.44
C HIS A 49 -7.40 0.34 -7.25
N VAL A 50 -7.30 -0.98 -7.15
CA VAL A 50 -6.49 -1.67 -6.13
C VAL A 50 -5.44 -2.50 -6.84
N VAL A 51 -4.17 -2.37 -6.43
CA VAL A 51 -3.10 -3.26 -6.90
C VAL A 51 -3.42 -4.69 -6.45
N GLY A 52 -3.55 -5.60 -7.42
CA GLY A 52 -3.86 -7.00 -7.16
C GLY A 52 -2.68 -7.74 -6.54
N ILE A 53 -2.96 -8.59 -5.56
CA ILE A 53 -1.98 -9.51 -4.98
C ILE A 53 -2.13 -10.87 -5.66
N HIS A 54 -1.00 -11.39 -6.15
CA HIS A 54 -0.93 -12.65 -6.87
C HIS A 54 -0.54 -13.81 -5.96
N ASP A 55 0.46 -13.61 -5.11
CA ASP A 55 0.99 -14.67 -4.25
C ASP A 55 1.75 -14.10 -3.05
N ARG A 56 1.96 -14.92 -2.03
CA ARG A 56 2.80 -14.61 -0.88
C ARG A 56 3.49 -15.85 -0.35
N GLY A 57 4.65 -15.69 0.25
CA GLY A 57 5.37 -16.82 0.83
C GLY A 57 6.54 -16.44 1.70
N GLU A 58 7.39 -17.43 1.92
CA GLU A 58 8.66 -17.27 2.62
C GLU A 58 9.78 -17.91 1.79
N HIS A 59 10.94 -17.28 1.77
CA HIS A 59 12.17 -17.87 1.28
C HIS A 59 13.35 -17.44 2.17
N ASP A 60 14.17 -18.39 2.62
CA ASP A 60 15.33 -18.15 3.51
C ASP A 60 15.02 -17.21 4.69
N GLY A 61 13.89 -17.43 5.37
CA GLY A 61 13.46 -16.61 6.51
C GLY A 61 12.93 -15.22 6.14
N HIS A 62 12.75 -14.91 4.86
CA HIS A 62 12.20 -13.64 4.40
C HIS A 62 10.78 -13.84 3.86
N LEU A 63 9.82 -13.11 4.43
CA LEU A 63 8.47 -13.02 3.89
C LEU A 63 8.48 -12.21 2.59
N TRP A 64 7.68 -12.63 1.62
CA TRP A 64 7.54 -11.93 0.35
C TRP A 64 6.09 -11.91 -0.12
N ILE A 65 5.76 -10.92 -0.93
CA ILE A 65 4.46 -10.78 -1.59
C ILE A 65 4.65 -10.32 -3.04
N ALA A 66 3.99 -11.01 -3.97
CA ALA A 66 3.97 -10.72 -5.39
C ALA A 66 2.65 -10.06 -5.77
N MET A 67 2.73 -8.97 -6.53
CA MET A 67 1.58 -8.13 -6.88
C MET A 67 1.66 -7.65 -8.33
N ASP A 68 0.59 -7.03 -8.80
CA ASP A 68 0.57 -6.39 -10.11
C ASP A 68 1.75 -5.42 -10.25
N TYR A 69 2.46 -5.53 -11.36
CA TYR A 69 3.37 -4.48 -11.79
C TYR A 69 2.56 -3.46 -12.59
N ILE A 70 2.56 -2.22 -12.12
CA ILE A 70 1.95 -1.09 -12.81
C ILE A 70 3.07 -0.28 -13.46
N ASP A 71 3.02 -0.15 -14.79
CA ASP A 71 3.93 0.72 -15.54
C ASP A 71 3.47 2.19 -15.40
N GLY A 72 3.76 2.76 -14.24
CA GLY A 72 3.37 4.11 -13.86
C GLY A 72 4.34 4.69 -12.83
N THR A 73 3.99 5.85 -12.28
CA THR A 73 4.76 6.51 -11.23
C THR A 73 3.86 6.80 -10.03
N ASP A 74 4.45 6.77 -8.83
CA ASP A 74 3.72 7.19 -7.64
C ASP A 74 3.46 8.71 -7.64
N LEU A 75 2.42 9.13 -6.93
CA LEU A 75 2.05 10.55 -6.84
C LEU A 75 3.07 11.37 -6.05
N ALA A 76 3.84 10.79 -5.14
CA ALA A 76 4.87 11.55 -4.43
C ALA A 76 5.95 12.03 -5.40
N ASN A 77 6.39 11.17 -6.32
CA ASN A 77 7.32 11.49 -7.38
C ASN A 77 6.73 12.52 -8.35
N LEU A 78 5.46 12.37 -8.75
CA LEU A 78 4.78 13.35 -9.61
C LEU A 78 4.68 14.72 -8.96
N LEU A 79 4.30 14.79 -7.68
CA LEU A 79 4.22 16.05 -6.94
C LEU A 79 5.59 16.68 -6.76
N ALA A 80 6.65 15.90 -6.55
CA ALA A 80 8.00 16.44 -6.40
C ALA A 80 8.58 16.99 -7.71
N HIS A 81 8.38 16.31 -8.84
CA HIS A 81 9.11 16.61 -10.08
C HIS A 81 8.27 17.21 -11.19
N ARG A 82 6.99 16.82 -11.32
CA ARG A 82 6.10 17.28 -12.40
C ARG A 82 5.14 18.38 -11.95
N TYR A 83 4.67 18.32 -10.71
CA TYR A 83 3.66 19.22 -10.15
C TYR A 83 4.08 19.85 -8.80
N PRO A 84 5.26 20.50 -8.72
CA PRO A 84 5.79 21.04 -7.45
C PRO A 84 4.95 22.16 -6.85
N THR A 85 4.11 22.83 -7.64
CA THR A 85 3.20 23.89 -7.20
C THR A 85 1.75 23.40 -7.07
N GLY A 86 1.52 22.09 -7.13
CA GLY A 86 0.20 21.48 -7.14
C GLY A 86 -0.21 20.97 -8.52
N MET A 87 -1.07 19.96 -8.50
CA MET A 87 -1.57 19.27 -9.68
C MET A 87 -2.87 19.92 -10.18
N PRO A 88 -3.13 20.00 -11.51
CA PRO A 88 -4.39 20.50 -12.05
C PRO A 88 -5.60 19.74 -11.51
N LEU A 89 -6.71 20.46 -11.26
CA LEU A 89 -7.93 19.87 -10.74
C LEU A 89 -8.47 18.72 -11.62
N SER A 90 -8.27 18.81 -12.93
CA SER A 90 -8.64 17.78 -13.91
C SER A 90 -7.94 16.43 -13.67
N HIS A 91 -6.74 16.41 -13.08
CA HIS A 91 -6.06 15.16 -12.70
C HIS A 91 -6.40 14.76 -11.26
N VAL A 92 -6.53 15.73 -10.35
CA VAL A 92 -6.80 15.46 -8.93
C VAL A 92 -8.15 14.78 -8.73
N LEU A 93 -9.20 15.22 -9.41
CA LEU A 93 -10.54 14.66 -9.24
C LEU A 93 -10.60 13.16 -9.58
N PRO A 94 -10.17 12.69 -10.77
CA PRO A 94 -10.11 11.26 -11.07
C PRO A 94 -9.32 10.45 -10.05
N ILE A 95 -8.16 10.96 -9.61
CA ILE A 95 -7.30 10.29 -8.63
C ILE A 95 -8.02 10.09 -7.31
N VAL A 96 -8.58 11.15 -6.73
CA VAL A 96 -9.24 11.08 -5.43
C VAL A 96 -10.49 10.21 -5.52
N THR A 97 -11.26 10.29 -6.61
CA THR A 97 -12.42 9.41 -6.84
C THR A 97 -12.02 7.95 -6.91
N ALA A 98 -10.95 7.61 -7.64
CA ALA A 98 -10.44 6.25 -7.76
C ALA A 98 -9.98 5.69 -6.41
N VAL A 99 -9.20 6.48 -5.65
CA VAL A 99 -8.70 6.10 -4.32
C VAL A 99 -9.86 5.93 -3.33
N ALA A 100 -10.82 6.86 -3.29
CA ALA A 100 -12.00 6.75 -2.43
C ALA A 100 -12.81 5.48 -2.72
N SER A 101 -13.02 5.15 -4.00
CA SER A 101 -13.70 3.90 -4.40
C SER A 101 -12.94 2.65 -3.95
N ALA A 102 -11.61 2.66 -4.04
CA ALA A 102 -10.77 1.56 -3.58
C ALA A 102 -10.87 1.36 -2.05
N LEU A 103 -10.84 2.45 -1.28
CA LEU A 103 -10.97 2.43 0.17
C LEU A 103 -12.36 1.95 0.61
N ASP A 104 -13.42 2.49 0.01
CA ASP A 104 -14.81 2.03 0.25
C ASP A 104 -14.95 0.53 0.01
N TYR A 105 -14.35 0.03 -1.07
CA TYR A 105 -14.36 -1.39 -1.41
C TYR A 105 -13.63 -2.24 -0.36
N ALA A 106 -12.43 -1.82 0.07
CA ALA A 106 -11.64 -2.53 1.07
C ALA A 106 -12.31 -2.51 2.46
N HIS A 107 -12.85 -1.36 2.88
CA HIS A 107 -13.56 -1.20 4.15
C HIS A 107 -14.80 -2.10 4.24
N LYS A 108 -15.57 -2.24 3.13
CA LYS A 108 -16.70 -3.19 3.05
C LYS A 108 -16.27 -4.65 3.23
N LYS A 109 -14.99 -4.96 3.01
CA LYS A 109 -14.36 -6.28 3.23
C LYS A 109 -13.65 -6.40 4.58
N GLY A 110 -13.74 -5.37 5.43
CA GLY A 110 -13.10 -5.33 6.75
C GLY A 110 -11.59 -5.13 6.72
N LEU A 111 -11.03 -4.62 5.61
CA LEU A 111 -9.61 -4.34 5.48
C LEU A 111 -9.37 -2.83 5.49
N LEU A 112 -8.51 -2.37 6.40
CA LEU A 112 -8.02 -0.99 6.45
C LEU A 112 -6.72 -0.86 5.66
N HIS A 113 -6.51 0.26 4.98
CA HIS A 113 -5.26 0.53 4.26
C HIS A 113 -4.15 0.98 5.23
N ARG A 114 -4.47 1.90 6.15
CA ARG A 114 -3.64 2.50 7.19
C ARG A 114 -2.50 3.41 6.70
N ASP A 115 -2.13 3.35 5.41
CA ASP A 115 -0.99 4.11 4.83
C ASP A 115 -1.35 4.98 3.64
N VAL A 116 -2.54 5.60 3.62
CA VAL A 116 -2.97 6.38 2.46
C VAL A 116 -2.07 7.63 2.33
N LYS A 117 -1.22 7.65 1.30
CA LYS A 117 -0.31 8.75 1.01
C LYS A 117 0.10 8.75 -0.47
N PRO A 118 0.64 9.86 -1.01
CA PRO A 118 1.02 9.96 -2.42
C PRO A 118 1.99 8.85 -2.89
N ALA A 119 2.90 8.38 -2.04
CA ALA A 119 3.84 7.32 -2.38
C ALA A 119 3.20 5.93 -2.59
N ASN A 120 1.96 5.74 -2.15
CA ASN A 120 1.22 4.47 -2.28
C ASN A 120 0.12 4.56 -3.34
N ILE A 121 0.02 5.67 -4.08
CA ILE A 121 -0.93 5.84 -5.18
C ILE A 121 -0.12 5.90 -6.46
N ILE A 122 -0.31 4.91 -7.33
CA ILE A 122 0.35 4.83 -8.63
C ILE A 122 -0.59 5.39 -9.69
N ALA A 123 -0.06 6.26 -10.53
CA ALA A 123 -0.77 6.80 -11.67
C ALA A 123 0.00 6.53 -12.98
N ALA A 124 -0.74 6.10 -13.99
CA ALA A 124 -0.29 5.98 -15.38
C ALA A 124 -1.31 6.65 -16.31
N ASN A 125 -0.89 6.99 -17.52
CA ASN A 125 -1.77 7.55 -18.55
C ASN A 125 -2.59 8.79 -18.10
N LEU A 126 -2.03 9.62 -17.21
CA LEU A 126 -2.73 10.76 -16.59
C LEU A 126 -3.26 11.79 -17.59
N ASP A 127 -2.63 11.90 -18.76
CA ASP A 127 -3.00 12.87 -19.80
C ASP A 127 -4.08 12.34 -20.76
N THR A 128 -4.72 11.21 -20.43
CA THR A 128 -5.82 10.60 -21.19
C THR A 128 -7.17 10.81 -20.51
N ASP A 129 -8.27 10.53 -21.22
CA ASP A 129 -9.63 10.66 -20.67
C ASP A 129 -9.95 9.61 -19.58
N ASP A 130 -9.16 8.53 -19.49
CA ASP A 130 -9.34 7.45 -18.53
C ASP A 130 -7.98 7.10 -17.88
N PRO A 131 -7.54 7.90 -16.89
CA PRO A 131 -6.25 7.70 -16.25
C PRO A 131 -6.25 6.45 -15.38
N ASP A 132 -5.19 5.67 -15.50
CA ASP A 132 -4.98 4.49 -14.66
C ASP A 132 -4.50 4.91 -13.27
N VAL A 133 -5.32 4.67 -12.25
CA VAL A 133 -5.01 5.00 -10.86
C VAL A 133 -5.17 3.77 -9.98
N TYR A 134 -4.13 3.45 -9.22
CA TYR A 134 -4.11 2.28 -8.34
C TYR A 134 -3.64 2.65 -6.94
N LEU A 135 -4.36 2.16 -5.94
CA LEU A 135 -3.94 2.15 -4.54
C LEU A 135 -3.12 0.89 -4.27
N ALA A 136 -1.86 1.08 -3.88
CA ALA A 136 -0.89 0.04 -3.58
C ALA A 136 -0.59 -0.02 -2.08
N ASP A 137 0.10 -1.07 -1.63
CA ASP A 137 0.65 -1.13 -0.27
C ASP A 137 -0.41 -0.99 0.85
N PHE A 138 -1.52 -1.72 0.72
CA PHE A 138 -2.37 -2.04 1.87
C PHE A 138 -1.47 -2.55 3.00
N GLY A 139 -1.68 -2.05 4.22
CA GLY A 139 -0.79 -2.16 5.39
C GLY A 139 -0.41 -3.56 5.89
N ILE A 140 -0.60 -4.60 5.08
CA ILE A 140 -0.26 -6.02 5.21
C ILE A 140 1.13 -6.25 5.82
N ALA A 141 2.10 -5.38 5.50
CA ALA A 141 3.49 -5.49 5.95
C ALA A 141 3.88 -4.46 7.02
N ARG A 142 2.92 -3.93 7.78
CA ARG A 142 3.19 -2.97 8.86
C ARG A 142 2.96 -3.59 10.23
N PRO A 143 3.93 -3.43 11.15
CA PRO A 143 3.68 -3.74 12.55
C PRO A 143 2.52 -2.87 13.03
N LEU A 144 1.47 -3.49 13.57
CA LEU A 144 0.63 -2.78 14.51
C LEU A 144 1.47 -2.66 15.78
N GLU A 145 1.71 -1.43 16.23
CA GLU A 145 2.24 -1.20 17.56
C GLU A 145 1.23 -1.82 18.53
N ASP A 146 1.60 -2.94 19.14
CA ASP A 146 0.82 -3.50 20.24
C ASP A 146 0.69 -2.39 21.30
N THR A 147 -0.51 -2.31 21.88
CA THR A 147 -1.01 -1.28 22.81
C THR A 147 -0.18 -1.04 24.08
N ASN A 148 1.02 -1.60 24.20
CA ASN A 148 1.88 -1.55 25.37
C ASN A 148 3.28 -0.97 25.14
N GLY A 149 3.57 -0.38 23.97
CA GLY A 149 4.91 0.18 23.74
C GLY A 149 4.97 1.14 22.59
N ILE A 150 4.62 2.41 22.86
CA ILE A 150 4.98 3.55 22.02
C ILE A 150 6.51 3.55 21.91
N THR A 151 7.03 2.94 20.86
CA THR A 151 8.38 3.22 20.41
C THR A 151 8.22 3.75 19.00
N THR A 152 8.28 5.07 18.94
CA THR A 152 8.25 6.02 17.82
C THR A 152 9.30 5.73 16.71
N THR A 153 9.75 4.48 16.59
CA THR A 153 10.96 4.07 15.88
C THR A 153 10.69 3.50 14.49
N ASN A 154 9.43 3.13 14.18
CA ASN A 154 9.10 2.49 12.89
C ASN A 154 8.24 3.35 11.94
N MET A 155 7.80 4.53 12.38
CA MET A 155 7.15 5.50 11.49
C MET A 155 8.21 6.39 10.87
N THR A 156 8.50 6.19 9.58
CA THR A 156 9.37 7.10 8.82
C THR A 156 8.77 8.51 8.86
N VAL A 157 9.60 9.54 8.98
CA VAL A 157 9.17 10.96 9.12
C VAL A 157 8.10 11.36 8.08
N GLY A 158 8.17 10.83 6.86
CA GLY A 158 7.19 11.12 5.79
C GLY A 158 5.82 10.45 5.96
N THR A 159 5.70 9.36 6.73
CA THR A 159 4.42 8.67 6.99
C THR A 159 3.61 9.40 8.08
N VAL A 160 4.28 10.03 9.05
CA VAL A 160 3.63 10.74 10.16
C VAL A 160 2.70 11.85 9.66
N ALA A 161 3.06 12.50 8.55
CA ALA A 161 2.29 13.60 7.97
C ALA A 161 0.90 13.17 7.45
N TYR A 162 0.67 11.88 7.22
CA TYR A 162 -0.57 11.32 6.70
C TYR A 162 -1.26 10.36 7.68
N ALA A 163 -0.77 10.27 8.93
CA ALA A 163 -1.32 9.38 9.93
C ALA A 163 -2.48 10.07 10.68
N ALA A 164 -3.58 9.36 10.85
CA ALA A 164 -4.70 9.82 11.67
C ALA A 164 -4.29 9.94 13.16
N PRO A 165 -4.86 10.87 13.94
CA PRO A 165 -4.53 11.04 15.36
C PRO A 165 -4.68 9.76 16.17
N GLU A 166 -5.75 9.00 15.96
CA GLU A 166 -6.01 7.70 16.61
C GLU A 166 -4.90 6.69 16.32
N GLN A 167 -4.32 6.71 15.12
CA GLN A 167 -3.18 5.86 14.74
C GLN A 167 -1.91 6.27 15.50
N LEU A 168 -1.69 7.57 15.69
CA LEU A 168 -0.55 8.10 16.45
C LEU A 168 -0.67 7.84 17.95
N MET A 169 -1.90 7.72 18.46
CA MET A 169 -2.21 7.48 19.87
C MET A 169 -2.32 5.99 20.20
N GLY A 170 -2.22 5.10 19.21
CA GLY A 170 -2.42 3.65 19.40
C GLY A 170 -3.87 3.30 19.79
N GLU A 171 -4.82 4.16 19.42
CA GLU A 171 -6.23 3.96 19.69
C GLU A 171 -6.86 3.02 18.64
N PRO A 172 -8.03 2.41 18.94
CA PRO A 172 -8.75 1.60 17.98
C PRO A 172 -9.07 2.39 16.70
N MET A 173 -8.60 1.88 15.57
CA MET A 173 -8.82 2.47 14.25
C MET A 173 -10.01 1.84 13.53
N ASP A 174 -10.74 2.65 12.79
CA ASP A 174 -11.73 2.21 11.80
C ASP A 174 -11.47 2.87 10.43
N GLY A 175 -12.40 2.73 9.48
CA GLY A 175 -12.25 3.26 8.12
C GLY A 175 -12.01 4.77 8.04
N ARG A 176 -12.33 5.54 9.10
CA ARG A 176 -12.08 6.99 9.14
C ARG A 176 -10.60 7.34 9.13
N ALA A 177 -9.74 6.43 9.59
CA ALA A 177 -8.30 6.65 9.56
C ALA A 177 -7.70 6.66 8.13
N ASP A 178 -8.45 6.17 7.14
CA ASP A 178 -8.06 6.18 5.73
C ASP A 178 -8.67 7.36 4.94
N GLN A 179 -9.48 8.23 5.57
CA GLN A 179 -10.18 9.36 4.93
C GLN A 179 -9.40 10.67 5.07
#